data_AF-A0A2U3KX92-F1
#
_entry.id   AF-A0A2U3KX92-F1
#
_cell.length_a   1.000
_cell.length_b   1.000
_cell.length_c   1.000
_cell.angle_alpha   90.00
_cell.angle_beta   90.00
_cell.angle_gamma   90.00
#
_symmetry.space_group_name_H-M   'P 1'
#
loop_
_entity.id
_entity.type
_entity.pdbx_description
1 polymer ?
#
loop_
_entity_poly.entity_id
_entity_poly.type
_entity_poly.pdbx_seq_one_letter_code
_entity_poly.pdbx_strand_id
1 'polypeptide(L)'
;MKIKKSFLCLMSVVTILGTMTTSALGASTLVPPVIPTQNSQLAVTRIAGVDRVKTSVAVADAGWTQSDYAVIAYAWDFPDAVSAAPLAYKYTAPILLTDAANLNADTSAELTKLAVKHVLIVGGTGVVSDNVASQITALGPDVQRLSGADRYATSVAIAAAVGNTGSIVITNGYNPYEALSISPIAAKLGMPILLTARDSVPSEITNYLSQNTITQTYVLGKADGTTFDDGVADNSAFPNPTRITGDNLYQRNVNIIKLFSSNLNFSRVYLATGKAFADALAGSALAATTGSPLIFVDSDMPQITKDFLTSEAGSVTSACVLGGTGAISDNSAQSVEALLGSNSPKTWTSAPAMQIDITKQYHATIHTTMGDIGVNLFTKDAPITVNNLVFLASHNFYTNVPFHRIIKTFMIQTGDPTGTGTGGPGYTFADELSSAHTYAPGIVAMANAGPNTNGSQFFICSGADSENLDKNPNYTIFGQVDSGMDVVNEIANVPVGPSPSGEVSAPTTPVLMKSVEIQEK
;
A
#
# COMPACT_ATOMS: atom_id res chain seq x y z
N MET A 1 59.31 2.52 4.19
CA MET A 1 59.41 1.20 4.84
C MET A 1 58.88 1.30 6.27
N LYS A 2 57.79 0.57 6.58
CA LYS A 2 57.24 0.14 7.90
C LYS A 2 56.91 1.23 8.97
N ILE A 3 55.62 1.52 9.22
CA ILE A 3 54.69 1.01 10.27
C ILE A 3 55.10 1.34 11.73
N LYS A 4 54.24 2.07 12.48
CA LYS A 4 53.55 1.70 13.75
C LYS A 4 52.89 2.95 14.40
N LYS A 5 51.57 2.93 14.65
CA LYS A 5 50.85 2.80 15.97
C LYS A 5 51.20 3.92 16.97
N SER A 6 50.32 4.51 17.78
CA SER A 6 48.90 4.37 18.16
C SER A 6 48.55 5.55 19.09
N PHE A 7 47.25 5.89 19.19
CA PHE A 7 46.48 6.33 20.38
C PHE A 7 47.11 7.25 21.46
N LEU A 8 46.48 8.41 21.72
CA LEU A 8 45.86 8.80 23.01
C LEU A 8 45.29 10.22 22.93
N CYS A 9 44.03 10.45 23.31
CA CYS A 9 43.55 11.79 23.67
C CYS A 9 42.89 11.73 25.04
N LEU A 10 43.37 12.62 25.92
CA LEU A 10 43.09 12.76 27.34
C LEU A 10 41.61 13.11 27.63
N MET A 11 41.05 12.48 28.66
CA MET A 11 39.99 13.10 29.48
C MET A 11 40.56 13.42 30.86
N SER A 12 40.40 14.67 31.27
CA SER A 12 40.84 15.21 32.55
C SER A 12 39.87 14.82 33.69
N VAL A 13 40.43 14.29 34.76
CA VAL A 13 39.75 13.95 36.02
C VAL A 13 39.78 15.19 36.94
N VAL A 14 38.61 15.63 37.40
CA VAL A 14 38.49 16.59 38.51
C VAL A 14 38.10 15.83 39.77
N THR A 15 38.93 15.95 40.79
CA THR A 15 38.78 15.39 42.13
C THR A 15 37.99 16.36 43.01
N ILE A 16 36.89 15.91 43.63
CA ILE A 16 36.26 16.62 44.76
C ILE A 16 36.15 15.62 45.92
N LEU A 17 36.89 15.92 47.00
CA LEU A 17 36.77 15.27 48.30
C LEU A 17 35.54 15.84 49.03
N GLY A 18 34.61 14.97 49.43
CA GLY A 18 33.45 15.32 50.25
C GLY A 18 33.17 14.21 51.26
N THR A 19 33.20 14.61 52.53
CA THR A 19 33.07 13.84 53.78
C THR A 19 32.00 12.75 53.81
N MET A 20 32.36 11.58 54.36
CA MET A 20 31.44 10.47 54.66
C MET A 20 30.62 10.75 55.93
N THR A 21 29.29 10.72 55.78
CA THR A 21 28.35 10.51 56.88
C THR A 21 27.52 9.28 56.57
N THR A 22 27.56 8.31 57.48
CA THR A 22 26.80 7.06 57.44
C THR A 22 25.31 7.30 57.63
N SER A 23 24.48 6.94 56.65
CA SER A 23 23.04 6.83 56.80
C SER A 23 22.52 5.57 56.11
N ALA A 24 21.58 4.90 56.78
CA ALA A 24 21.06 3.56 56.56
C ALA A 24 20.70 3.20 55.10
N LEU A 25 20.97 1.95 54.74
CA LEU A 25 20.46 1.28 53.55
C LEU A 25 18.93 1.21 53.58
N GLY A 26 18.28 2.10 52.86
CA GLY A 26 16.93 1.87 52.33
C GLY A 26 17.06 1.14 51.00
N ALA A 27 16.49 -0.05 50.89
CA ALA A 27 16.40 -0.79 49.63
C ALA A 27 15.54 0.00 48.64
N SER A 28 16.18 0.86 47.84
CA SER A 28 15.57 1.47 46.67
C SER A 28 15.43 0.38 45.61
N THR A 29 14.20 -0.03 45.33
CA THR A 29 13.88 -0.80 44.13
C THR A 29 14.34 0.02 42.93
N LEU A 30 15.48 -0.35 42.35
CA LEU A 30 15.93 0.19 41.07
C LEU A 30 14.90 -0.25 40.02
N VAL A 31 13.94 0.63 39.74
CA VAL A 31 13.13 0.52 38.53
C VAL A 31 14.12 0.72 37.38
N PRO A 32 14.31 -0.27 36.48
CA PRO A 32 15.19 -0.05 35.33
C PRO A 32 14.69 1.17 34.56
N PRO A 33 15.59 1.99 33.97
CA PRO A 33 15.18 3.09 33.14
C PRO A 33 14.27 2.54 32.04
N VAL A 34 13.03 3.01 32.03
CA VAL A 34 12.12 2.80 30.90
C VAL A 34 12.82 3.44 29.71
N ILE A 35 13.42 2.63 28.85
CA ILE A 35 13.79 3.08 27.51
C ILE A 35 12.46 3.43 26.87
N PRO A 36 12.18 4.70 26.54
CA PRO A 36 10.98 5.00 25.79
C PRO A 36 11.12 4.24 24.48
N THR A 37 10.24 3.25 24.28
CA THR A 37 9.99 2.71 22.96
C THR A 37 9.66 3.94 22.11
N GLN A 38 10.53 4.28 21.17
CA GLN A 38 10.13 5.19 20.12
C GLN A 38 9.06 4.46 19.32
N ASN A 39 7.80 4.60 19.75
CA ASN A 39 6.71 4.60 18.81
C ASN A 39 7.02 5.75 17.86
N SER A 40 7.66 5.45 16.74
CA SER A 40 7.73 6.35 15.61
C SER A 40 6.27 6.64 15.23
N GLN A 41 5.74 7.72 15.79
CA GLN A 41 4.38 8.18 15.52
C GLN A 41 4.29 8.38 14.01
N LEU A 42 3.29 7.74 13.40
CA LEU A 42 3.02 7.86 11.99
C LEU A 42 2.89 9.35 11.62
N ALA A 43 3.69 9.83 10.68
CA ALA A 43 3.61 11.21 10.24
C ALA A 43 2.41 11.38 9.29
N VAL A 44 1.29 11.88 9.81
CA VAL A 44 0.17 12.36 8.99
C VAL A 44 0.37 13.84 8.69
N THR A 45 0.64 14.13 7.41
CA THR A 45 0.86 15.49 6.90
C THR A 45 -0.35 15.96 6.09
N ARG A 46 -0.44 17.26 5.81
CA ARG A 46 -1.52 17.83 4.99
C ARG A 46 -0.94 18.76 3.92
N ILE A 47 -1.41 18.60 2.70
CA ILE A 47 -1.19 19.51 1.58
C ILE A 47 -2.55 20.14 1.24
N ALA A 48 -2.67 21.45 1.46
CA ALA A 48 -3.92 22.17 1.28
C ALA A 48 -3.70 23.65 0.98
N GLY A 49 -4.58 24.23 0.18
CA GLY A 49 -4.80 25.66 0.07
C GLY A 49 -6.11 26.10 0.74
N VAL A 50 -6.34 27.41 0.77
CA VAL A 50 -7.64 27.96 1.23
C VAL A 50 -8.79 27.66 0.27
N ASP A 51 -8.46 27.31 -0.98
CA ASP A 51 -9.38 26.87 -2.02
C ASP A 51 -8.69 25.79 -2.88
N ARG A 52 -9.46 25.21 -3.81
CA ARG A 52 -9.02 24.14 -4.70
C ARG A 52 -7.85 24.54 -5.62
N VAL A 53 -7.79 25.79 -6.07
CA VAL A 53 -6.69 26.25 -6.94
C VAL A 53 -5.42 26.30 -6.13
N LYS A 54 -5.46 26.89 -4.94
CA LYS A 54 -4.33 26.92 -4.02
C LYS A 54 -3.94 25.54 -3.50
N THR A 55 -4.87 24.59 -3.36
CA THR A 55 -4.50 23.19 -3.10
C THR A 55 -3.73 22.60 -4.28
N SER A 56 -4.16 22.83 -5.52
CA SER A 56 -3.43 22.34 -6.70
C SER A 56 -2.02 22.92 -6.80
N VAL A 57 -1.84 24.20 -6.44
CA VAL A 57 -0.52 24.84 -6.31
C VAL A 57 0.28 24.20 -5.17
N ALA A 58 -0.29 24.01 -3.98
CA ALA A 58 0.41 23.36 -2.87
C ALA A 58 0.84 21.92 -3.19
N VAL A 59 0.06 21.19 -4.00
CA VAL A 59 0.43 19.88 -4.52
C VAL A 59 1.59 19.99 -5.50
N ALA A 60 1.58 21.00 -6.37
CA ALA A 60 2.70 21.28 -7.28
C ALA A 60 3.99 21.58 -6.50
N ASP A 61 3.93 22.43 -5.46
CA ASP A 61 5.06 22.77 -4.60
C ASP A 61 5.65 21.54 -3.90
N ALA A 62 4.80 20.59 -3.50
CA ALA A 62 5.22 19.38 -2.81
C ALA A 62 5.89 18.36 -3.74
N GLY A 63 5.56 18.36 -5.03
CA GLY A 63 6.04 17.37 -6.00
C GLY A 63 7.12 17.86 -6.96
N TRP A 64 7.19 19.17 -7.22
CA TRP A 64 7.98 19.73 -8.31
C TRP A 64 8.69 21.01 -7.89
N THR A 65 10.01 21.04 -8.07
CA THR A 65 10.79 22.27 -7.98
C THR A 65 10.93 22.96 -9.35
N GLN A 66 10.73 22.21 -10.42
CA GLN A 66 10.70 22.65 -11.82
C GLN A 66 9.85 21.63 -12.61
N SER A 67 9.15 22.07 -13.65
CA SER A 67 8.58 21.17 -14.64
C SER A 67 8.50 21.83 -16.02
N ASP A 68 8.90 21.12 -17.07
CA ASP A 68 8.77 21.62 -18.44
C ASP A 68 7.32 21.60 -18.92
N TYR A 69 6.45 20.80 -18.29
CA TYR A 69 5.05 20.63 -18.65
C TYR A 69 4.13 20.97 -17.46
N ALA A 70 2.93 21.50 -17.75
CA ALA A 70 1.84 21.55 -16.78
C ALA A 70 0.52 21.16 -17.45
N VAL A 71 -0.34 20.46 -16.71
CA VAL A 71 -1.72 20.20 -17.15
C VAL A 71 -2.64 21.22 -16.49
N ILE A 72 -3.49 21.87 -17.29
CA ILE A 72 -4.46 22.86 -16.81
C ILE A 72 -5.86 22.29 -16.95
N ALA A 73 -6.61 22.29 -15.84
CA ALA A 73 -8.00 21.86 -15.80
C ALA A 73 -8.91 22.94 -15.18
N TYR A 74 -10.19 22.90 -15.53
CA TYR A 74 -11.17 23.79 -14.93
C TYR A 74 -11.39 23.45 -13.46
N ALA A 75 -11.44 24.45 -12.58
CA ALA A 75 -11.49 24.24 -11.14
C ALA A 75 -12.85 23.72 -10.64
N TRP A 76 -13.96 24.09 -11.29
CA TRP A 76 -15.29 24.01 -10.66
C TRP A 76 -16.17 22.85 -11.10
N ASP A 77 -15.98 22.30 -12.29
CA ASP A 77 -16.70 21.11 -12.79
C ASP A 77 -15.86 20.44 -13.88
N PHE A 78 -15.37 19.23 -13.63
CA PHE A 78 -14.30 18.67 -14.47
C PHE A 78 -14.42 17.21 -14.87
N PRO A 79 -15.61 16.73 -15.29
CA PRO A 79 -15.73 15.38 -15.86
C PRO A 79 -14.69 15.14 -16.97
N ASP A 80 -14.26 16.20 -17.65
CA ASP A 80 -13.26 16.18 -18.72
C ASP A 80 -11.82 15.93 -18.23
N ALA A 81 -11.50 16.23 -16.97
CA ALA A 81 -10.13 16.19 -16.44
C ALA A 81 -9.80 14.98 -15.58
N VAL A 82 -10.77 14.14 -15.21
CA VAL A 82 -10.50 12.97 -14.36
C VAL A 82 -9.59 11.91 -14.99
N SER A 83 -9.42 11.96 -16.31
CA SER A 83 -8.47 11.12 -17.05
C SER A 83 -7.09 11.77 -17.23
N ALA A 84 -6.84 12.93 -16.62
CA ALA A 84 -5.61 13.69 -16.83
C ALA A 84 -4.40 13.18 -16.05
N ALA A 85 -4.58 12.39 -14.98
CA ALA A 85 -3.46 11.92 -14.16
C ALA A 85 -2.41 11.10 -14.96
N PRO A 86 -2.80 10.14 -15.84
CA PRO A 86 -1.84 9.49 -16.73
C PRO A 86 -1.10 10.42 -17.67
N LEU A 87 -1.77 11.46 -18.17
CA LEU A 87 -1.14 12.46 -19.04
C LEU A 87 -0.12 13.29 -18.26
N ALA A 88 -0.51 13.77 -17.08
CA ALA A 88 0.36 14.54 -16.21
C ALA A 88 1.61 13.74 -15.82
N TYR A 89 1.43 12.48 -15.42
CA TYR A 89 2.53 11.60 -15.05
C TYR A 89 3.47 11.31 -16.23
N LYS A 90 2.95 11.08 -17.45
CA LYS A 90 3.76 10.89 -18.66
C LYS A 90 4.76 12.03 -18.88
N TYR A 91 4.35 13.26 -18.60
CA TYR A 91 5.19 14.45 -18.78
C TYR A 91 5.87 14.93 -17.49
N THR A 92 5.77 14.18 -16.39
CA THR A 92 6.26 14.61 -15.06
C THR A 92 5.75 16.01 -14.71
N ALA A 93 4.46 16.24 -14.96
CA ALA A 93 3.79 17.53 -14.86
C ALA A 93 2.86 17.59 -13.65
N PRO A 94 2.74 18.73 -12.96
CA PRO A 94 1.63 18.96 -12.04
C PRO A 94 0.31 19.14 -12.81
N ILE A 95 -0.80 18.90 -12.11
CA ILE A 95 -2.13 19.33 -12.55
C ILE A 95 -2.49 20.58 -11.75
N LEU A 96 -2.65 21.71 -12.45
CA LEU A 96 -3.05 22.98 -11.88
C LEU A 96 -4.47 23.34 -12.31
N LEU A 97 -5.20 24.07 -11.46
CA LEU A 97 -6.59 24.43 -11.70
C LEU A 97 -6.74 25.90 -12.08
N THR A 98 -7.75 26.23 -12.89
CA THR A 98 -8.03 27.61 -13.29
C THR A 98 -9.53 27.89 -13.38
N ASP A 99 -9.88 29.18 -13.41
CA ASP A 99 -11.23 29.63 -13.70
C ASP A 99 -11.54 29.56 -15.21
N ALA A 100 -12.83 29.58 -15.56
CA ALA A 100 -13.26 29.32 -16.93
C ALA A 100 -12.83 30.43 -17.90
N ALA A 101 -13.03 31.69 -17.50
CA ALA A 101 -12.83 32.85 -18.35
C ALA A 101 -11.43 33.46 -18.22
N ASN A 102 -10.75 33.27 -17.09
CA ASN A 102 -9.47 33.92 -16.79
C ASN A 102 -8.51 32.94 -16.13
N LEU A 103 -7.24 33.03 -16.51
CA LEU A 103 -6.16 32.33 -15.84
C LEU A 103 -6.10 32.79 -14.39
N ASN A 104 -6.23 31.85 -13.46
CA ASN A 104 -6.16 32.15 -12.05
C ASN A 104 -4.75 32.69 -11.69
N ALA A 105 -4.69 33.70 -10.82
CA ALA A 105 -3.44 34.38 -10.48
C ALA A 105 -2.42 33.45 -9.78
N ASP A 106 -2.89 32.55 -8.90
CA ASP A 106 -2.02 31.59 -8.21
C ASP A 106 -1.45 30.57 -9.21
N THR A 107 -2.27 30.11 -10.16
CA THR A 107 -1.83 29.21 -11.24
C THR A 107 -0.85 29.89 -12.20
N SER A 108 -1.08 31.15 -12.55
CA SER A 108 -0.15 31.96 -13.37
C SER A 108 1.22 32.10 -12.69
N ALA A 109 1.22 32.39 -11.39
CA ALA A 109 2.44 32.47 -10.60
C ALA A 109 3.17 31.12 -10.55
N GLU A 110 2.43 30.02 -10.38
CA GLU A 110 3.01 28.69 -10.30
C GLU A 110 3.62 28.21 -11.62
N LEU A 111 2.97 28.47 -12.75
CA LEU A 111 3.53 28.20 -14.08
C LEU A 111 4.87 28.92 -14.28
N THR A 112 4.96 30.16 -13.83
CA THR A 112 6.19 30.96 -13.89
C THR A 112 7.26 30.40 -12.95
N LYS A 113 6.89 30.06 -11.71
CA LYS A 113 7.80 29.52 -10.69
C LYS A 113 8.45 28.20 -11.14
N LEU A 114 7.66 27.32 -11.74
CA LEU A 114 8.10 26.02 -12.23
C LEU A 114 8.85 26.09 -13.57
N ALA A 115 8.93 27.28 -14.19
CA ALA A 115 9.53 27.50 -15.50
C ALA A 115 8.92 26.61 -16.60
N VAL A 116 7.59 26.49 -16.60
CA VAL A 116 6.84 25.67 -17.57
C VAL A 116 7.07 26.17 -18.99
N LYS A 117 7.21 25.24 -19.93
CA LYS A 117 7.39 25.50 -21.37
C LYS A 117 6.20 25.05 -22.20
N HIS A 118 5.51 24.01 -21.76
CA HIS A 118 4.40 23.40 -22.47
C HIS A 118 3.19 23.26 -21.54
N VAL A 119 2.05 23.79 -21.95
CA VAL A 119 0.81 23.64 -21.20
C VAL A 119 -0.20 22.81 -21.97
N LEU A 120 -0.69 21.77 -21.31
CA LEU A 120 -1.75 20.89 -21.81
C LEU A 120 -3.07 21.30 -21.15
N ILE A 121 -3.92 22.03 -21.87
CA ILE A 121 -5.27 22.35 -21.39
C ILE A 121 -6.18 21.17 -21.64
N VAL A 122 -6.82 20.68 -20.59
CA VAL A 122 -7.83 19.63 -20.66
C VAL A 122 -9.22 20.25 -20.59
N GLY A 123 -10.05 19.92 -21.58
CA GLY A 123 -11.42 20.41 -21.70
C GLY A 123 -11.59 21.47 -22.81
N GLY A 124 -12.82 21.54 -23.30
CA GLY A 124 -13.21 22.46 -24.37
C GLY A 124 -13.20 23.93 -23.93
N THR A 125 -13.41 24.82 -24.90
CA THR A 125 -13.43 26.28 -24.68
C THR A 125 -14.60 26.75 -23.78
N GLY A 126 -15.64 25.92 -23.64
CA GLY A 126 -16.76 26.18 -22.73
C GLY A 126 -16.41 26.03 -21.24
N VAL A 127 -15.37 25.27 -20.90
CA VAL A 127 -14.92 25.07 -19.50
C VAL A 127 -13.58 25.74 -19.21
N VAL A 128 -12.69 25.85 -20.21
CA VAL A 128 -11.46 26.65 -20.14
C VAL A 128 -11.35 27.46 -21.43
N SER A 129 -11.71 28.74 -21.38
CA SER A 129 -11.81 29.60 -22.56
C SER A 129 -10.48 29.81 -23.29
N ASP A 130 -10.56 30.30 -24.54
CA ASP A 130 -9.36 30.69 -25.29
C ASP A 130 -8.68 31.94 -24.73
N ASN A 131 -9.37 32.72 -23.89
CA ASN A 131 -8.74 33.79 -23.14
C ASN A 131 -7.73 33.23 -22.13
N VAL A 132 -8.06 32.15 -21.43
CA VAL A 132 -7.11 31.45 -20.54
C VAL A 132 -5.91 30.96 -21.33
N ALA A 133 -6.12 30.31 -22.48
CA ALA A 133 -5.04 29.85 -23.36
C ALA A 133 -4.14 31.01 -23.80
N SER A 134 -4.73 32.14 -24.21
CA SER A 134 -4.00 33.33 -24.63
C SER A 134 -3.18 33.94 -23.49
N GLN A 135 -3.73 33.97 -22.27
CA GLN A 135 -3.03 34.43 -21.07
C GLN A 135 -1.84 33.53 -20.74
N ILE A 136 -1.97 32.21 -20.90
CA ILE A 136 -0.88 31.26 -20.70
C ILE A 136 0.20 31.47 -21.76
N THR A 137 -0.14 31.58 -23.04
CA THR A 137 0.85 31.86 -24.11
C THR A 137 1.58 33.17 -23.89
N ALA A 138 0.91 34.20 -23.34
CA ALA A 138 1.54 35.46 -23.00
C ALA A 138 2.59 35.35 -21.87
N LEU A 139 2.54 34.30 -21.04
CA LEU A 139 3.58 34.00 -20.04
C LEU A 139 4.81 33.33 -20.66
N GLY A 140 4.72 32.82 -21.88
CA GLY A 140 5.81 32.14 -22.59
C GLY A 140 5.56 30.67 -23.00
N PRO A 141 4.82 29.84 -22.24
CA PRO A 141 4.56 28.46 -22.64
C PRO A 141 3.75 28.34 -23.94
N ASP A 142 4.04 27.34 -24.77
CA ASP A 142 3.07 26.93 -25.79
C ASP A 142 1.90 26.15 -25.16
N VAL A 143 0.76 26.18 -25.86
CA VAL A 143 -0.49 25.62 -25.36
C VAL A 143 -1.01 24.59 -26.35
N GLN A 144 -1.24 23.37 -25.86
CA GLN A 144 -1.99 22.34 -26.55
C GLN A 144 -3.30 22.09 -25.81
N ARG A 145 -4.43 22.15 -26.52
CA ARG A 145 -5.74 21.79 -25.98
C ARG A 145 -6.08 20.34 -26.32
N LEU A 146 -6.50 19.59 -25.31
CA LEU A 146 -7.02 18.23 -25.41
C LEU A 146 -8.50 18.25 -25.03
N SER A 147 -9.37 18.17 -26.03
CA SER A 147 -10.82 18.30 -25.86
C SER A 147 -11.58 17.60 -26.98
N GLY A 148 -12.84 17.26 -26.72
CA GLY A 148 -13.81 16.83 -27.72
C GLY A 148 -15.16 17.52 -27.53
N ALA A 149 -16.18 17.04 -28.24
CA ALA A 149 -17.54 17.59 -28.17
C ALA A 149 -18.18 17.41 -26.77
N ASP A 150 -17.74 16.39 -26.05
CA ASP A 150 -18.18 16.06 -24.70
C ASP A 150 -17.04 15.41 -23.88
N ARG A 151 -17.36 14.93 -22.68
CA ARG A 151 -16.42 14.26 -21.77
C ARG A 151 -15.85 12.96 -22.33
N TYR A 152 -16.61 12.25 -23.17
CA TYR A 152 -16.19 10.98 -23.75
C TYR A 152 -15.14 11.24 -24.83
N ALA A 153 -15.43 12.16 -25.76
CA ALA A 153 -14.49 12.59 -26.78
C ALA A 153 -13.24 13.25 -26.18
N THR A 154 -13.39 14.01 -25.08
CA THR A 154 -12.25 14.57 -24.35
C THR A 154 -11.38 13.47 -23.73
N SER A 155 -11.98 12.45 -23.12
CA SER A 155 -11.24 11.30 -22.58
C SER A 155 -10.43 10.56 -23.67
N VAL A 156 -10.97 10.45 -24.89
CA VAL A 156 -10.27 9.89 -26.05
C VAL A 156 -9.09 10.76 -26.49
N ALA A 157 -9.27 12.09 -26.53
CA ALA A 157 -8.18 13.02 -26.87
C ALA A 157 -7.02 12.92 -25.87
N ILE A 158 -7.34 12.79 -24.58
CA ILE A 158 -6.35 12.56 -23.52
C ILE A 158 -5.70 11.19 -23.68
N ALA A 159 -6.48 10.13 -23.91
CA ALA A 159 -5.98 8.78 -24.11
C ALA A 159 -5.02 8.67 -25.31
N ALA A 160 -5.30 9.39 -26.40
CA ALA A 160 -4.39 9.48 -27.54
C ALA A 160 -3.07 10.18 -27.18
N ALA A 161 -3.13 11.25 -26.37
CA ALA A 161 -1.94 11.97 -25.90
C ALA A 161 -1.12 11.17 -24.87
N VAL A 162 -1.77 10.36 -24.04
CA VAL A 162 -1.11 9.39 -23.13
C VAL A 162 -0.41 8.30 -23.96
N GLY A 163 -1.11 7.76 -24.97
CA GLY A 163 -0.75 6.51 -25.63
C GLY A 163 -1.37 5.31 -24.90
N ASN A 164 -1.04 4.11 -25.36
CA ASN A 164 -1.54 2.88 -24.76
C ASN A 164 -0.42 1.84 -24.61
N THR A 165 -0.35 1.22 -23.42
CA THR A 165 0.59 0.13 -23.10
C THR A 165 -0.01 -1.27 -23.37
N GLY A 166 -1.23 -1.31 -23.90
CA GLY A 166 -2.06 -2.51 -24.04
C GLY A 166 -3.15 -2.61 -22.97
N SER A 167 -3.00 -1.88 -21.85
CA SER A 167 -3.97 -1.86 -20.76
C SER A 167 -4.68 -0.51 -20.66
N ILE A 168 -6.01 -0.53 -20.51
CA ILE A 168 -6.84 0.67 -20.37
C ILE A 168 -7.77 0.57 -19.17
N VAL A 169 -8.29 1.72 -18.73
CA VAL A 169 -9.37 1.81 -17.75
C VAL A 169 -10.63 2.36 -18.44
N ILE A 170 -11.77 1.74 -18.18
CA ILE A 170 -13.10 2.24 -18.51
C ILE A 170 -13.86 2.58 -17.23
N THR A 171 -14.53 3.72 -17.19
CA THR A 171 -15.37 4.14 -16.05
C THR A 171 -16.53 5.02 -16.50
N ASN A 172 -17.55 5.14 -15.65
CA ASN A 172 -18.72 5.97 -15.94
C ASN A 172 -18.35 7.48 -15.99
N GLY A 173 -18.75 8.17 -17.06
CA GLY A 173 -18.55 9.62 -17.20
C GLY A 173 -19.49 10.49 -16.35
N TYR A 174 -20.55 9.94 -15.76
CA TYR A 174 -21.48 10.65 -14.87
C TYR A 174 -20.95 10.79 -13.44
N ASN A 175 -20.06 9.88 -13.01
CA ASN A 175 -19.49 9.88 -11.66
C ASN A 175 -17.95 9.95 -11.71
N PRO A 176 -17.37 11.16 -11.64
CA PRO A 176 -15.92 11.35 -11.75
C PRO A 176 -15.11 10.70 -10.63
N TYR A 177 -15.71 10.40 -9.48
CA TYR A 177 -14.99 9.89 -8.31
C TYR A 177 -14.43 8.48 -8.52
N GLU A 178 -15.05 7.69 -9.39
CA GLU A 178 -14.59 6.34 -9.75
C GLU A 178 -13.24 6.39 -10.47
N ALA A 179 -13.11 7.30 -11.43
CA ALA A 179 -11.87 7.55 -12.16
C ALA A 179 -10.73 7.99 -11.23
N LEU A 180 -11.04 8.81 -10.20
CA LEU A 180 -10.06 9.29 -9.23
C LEU A 180 -9.50 8.15 -8.37
N SER A 181 -10.30 7.11 -8.09
CA SER A 181 -9.84 5.95 -7.30
C SER A 181 -8.69 5.18 -7.95
N ILE A 182 -8.67 5.11 -9.28
CA ILE A 182 -7.65 4.40 -10.05
C ILE A 182 -6.59 5.35 -10.61
N SER A 183 -6.81 6.66 -10.57
CA SER A 183 -5.97 7.66 -11.27
C SER A 183 -4.46 7.54 -11.00
N PRO A 184 -3.98 7.40 -9.76
CA PRO A 184 -2.55 7.22 -9.51
C PRO A 184 -1.99 5.91 -10.09
N ILE A 185 -2.79 4.83 -10.03
CA ILE A 185 -2.42 3.50 -10.55
C ILE A 185 -2.37 3.54 -12.08
N ALA A 186 -3.42 4.07 -12.71
CA ALA A 186 -3.49 4.25 -14.15
C ALA A 186 -2.32 5.10 -14.65
N ALA A 187 -2.00 6.17 -13.94
CA ALA A 187 -0.85 7.00 -14.25
C ALA A 187 0.47 6.24 -14.15
N LYS A 188 0.69 5.52 -13.03
CA LYS A 188 1.90 4.74 -12.81
C LYS A 188 2.13 3.65 -13.87
N LEU A 189 1.05 3.02 -14.31
CA LEU A 189 1.06 1.91 -15.28
C LEU A 189 0.90 2.36 -16.74
N GLY A 190 0.80 3.67 -16.99
CA GLY A 190 0.60 4.22 -18.34
C GLY A 190 -0.72 3.81 -18.99
N MET A 191 -1.75 3.53 -18.18
CA MET A 191 -3.08 3.17 -18.66
C MET A 191 -3.91 4.44 -18.91
N PRO A 192 -4.39 4.68 -20.14
CA PRO A 192 -5.34 5.74 -20.37
C PRO A 192 -6.69 5.42 -19.69
N ILE A 193 -7.36 6.45 -19.21
CA ILE A 193 -8.70 6.37 -18.62
C ILE A 193 -9.71 6.91 -19.64
N LEU A 194 -10.63 6.06 -20.06
CA LEU A 194 -11.70 6.39 -20.99
C LEU A 194 -13.04 6.41 -20.26
N LEU A 195 -13.88 7.37 -20.63
CA LEU A 195 -15.21 7.54 -20.04
C LEU A 195 -16.29 6.98 -20.95
N THR A 196 -17.27 6.27 -20.39
CA THR A 196 -18.45 5.80 -21.11
C THR A 196 -19.73 6.39 -20.52
N ALA A 197 -20.82 6.33 -21.28
CA ALA A 197 -22.14 6.51 -20.72
C ALA A 197 -22.51 5.29 -19.83
N ARG A 198 -23.62 5.42 -19.11
CA ARG A 198 -24.11 4.41 -18.16
C ARG A 198 -24.49 3.10 -18.84
N ASP A 199 -25.28 3.21 -19.90
CA ASP A 199 -25.99 2.11 -20.58
C ASP A 199 -25.49 1.88 -22.01
N SER A 200 -24.49 2.65 -22.44
CA SER A 200 -23.98 2.61 -23.80
C SER A 200 -22.50 2.96 -23.85
N VAL A 201 -21.82 2.42 -24.87
CA VAL A 201 -20.45 2.78 -25.19
C VAL A 201 -20.51 3.82 -26.33
N PRO A 202 -20.12 5.09 -26.08
CA PRO A 202 -20.11 6.12 -27.12
C PRO A 202 -19.23 5.71 -28.31
N SER A 203 -19.58 6.22 -29.50
CA SER A 203 -18.90 5.84 -30.75
C SER A 203 -17.41 6.19 -30.76
N GLU A 204 -17.03 7.23 -30.04
CA GLU A 204 -15.67 7.70 -29.86
C GLU A 204 -14.83 6.65 -29.12
N ILE A 205 -15.44 5.98 -28.14
CA ILE A 205 -14.79 4.92 -27.37
C ILE A 205 -14.67 3.66 -28.23
N THR A 206 -15.73 3.24 -28.92
CA THR A 206 -15.65 2.07 -29.81
C THR A 206 -14.64 2.28 -30.94
N ASN A 207 -14.57 3.49 -31.51
CA ASN A 207 -13.57 3.86 -32.49
C ASN A 207 -12.15 3.78 -31.90
N TYR A 208 -11.92 4.34 -30.72
CA TYR A 208 -10.62 4.24 -30.04
C TYR A 208 -10.22 2.77 -29.81
N LEU A 209 -11.12 1.93 -29.31
CA LEU A 209 -10.87 0.50 -29.08
C LEU A 209 -10.51 -0.24 -30.36
N SER A 210 -11.16 0.08 -31.49
CA SER A 210 -10.88 -0.57 -32.78
C SER A 210 -9.55 -0.15 -33.43
N GLN A 211 -9.07 1.05 -33.10
CA GLN A 211 -7.83 1.61 -33.66
C GLN A 211 -6.59 1.27 -32.84
N ASN A 212 -6.75 0.69 -31.65
CA ASN A 212 -5.67 0.40 -30.72
C ASN A 212 -5.66 -1.08 -30.33
N THR A 213 -4.46 -1.66 -30.17
CA THR A 213 -4.34 -3.02 -29.63
C THR A 213 -4.53 -2.98 -28.11
N ILE A 214 -5.68 -3.44 -27.64
CA ILE A 214 -5.99 -3.54 -26.22
C ILE A 214 -5.91 -5.01 -25.79
N THR A 215 -4.99 -5.31 -24.87
CA THR A 215 -4.78 -6.64 -24.30
C THR A 215 -5.46 -6.82 -22.95
N GLN A 216 -5.78 -5.73 -22.25
CA GLN A 216 -6.48 -5.77 -20.96
C GLN A 216 -7.35 -4.52 -20.79
N THR A 217 -8.59 -4.72 -20.35
CA THR A 217 -9.47 -3.62 -19.97
C THR A 217 -9.86 -3.73 -18.49
N TYR A 218 -9.65 -2.70 -17.70
CA TYR A 218 -10.18 -2.62 -16.35
C TYR A 218 -11.47 -1.79 -16.36
N VAL A 219 -12.60 -2.43 -16.05
CA VAL A 219 -13.91 -1.78 -16.07
C VAL A 219 -14.33 -1.46 -14.64
N LEU A 220 -14.44 -0.17 -14.30
CA LEU A 220 -14.90 0.26 -12.99
C LEU A 220 -16.43 0.42 -13.02
N GLY A 221 -17.11 -0.17 -12.04
CA GLY A 221 -18.55 -0.02 -11.86
C GLY A 221 -19.39 -1.21 -12.29
N LYS A 222 -20.69 -1.14 -12.02
CA LYS A 222 -21.64 -2.25 -12.18
C LYS A 222 -22.03 -2.47 -13.64
N ALA A 223 -22.12 -3.74 -14.04
CA ALA A 223 -22.66 -4.15 -15.33
C ALA A 223 -24.21 -4.16 -15.33
N ASP A 224 -24.84 -3.18 -14.68
CA ASP A 224 -26.30 -3.11 -14.58
C ASP A 224 -26.93 -2.11 -15.56
N GLY A 225 -26.11 -1.24 -16.17
CA GLY A 225 -26.53 -0.20 -17.10
C GLY A 225 -27.63 0.72 -16.58
N THR A 226 -27.93 0.72 -15.29
CA THR A 226 -29.15 1.32 -14.72
C THR A 226 -28.84 2.20 -13.51
N THR A 227 -27.82 1.88 -12.73
CA THR A 227 -27.39 2.71 -11.61
C THR A 227 -26.73 3.99 -12.16
N PHE A 228 -27.32 5.16 -11.88
CA PHE A 228 -26.94 6.41 -12.54
C PHE A 228 -25.46 6.77 -12.38
N ASP A 229 -24.93 6.57 -11.18
CA ASP A 229 -23.60 6.94 -10.74
C ASP A 229 -22.58 5.78 -10.78
N ASP A 230 -22.98 4.57 -11.20
CA ASP A 230 -22.16 3.36 -11.11
C ASP A 230 -22.28 2.42 -12.33
N GLY A 231 -23.34 2.59 -13.14
CA GLY A 231 -23.57 1.76 -14.30
C GLY A 231 -22.50 2.00 -15.36
N VAL A 232 -21.93 0.91 -15.89
CA VAL A 232 -21.09 0.90 -17.08
C VAL A 232 -21.55 -0.25 -17.97
N ALA A 233 -21.43 -0.07 -19.28
CA ALA A 233 -21.75 -1.10 -20.27
C ALA A 233 -21.14 -2.46 -19.90
N ASP A 234 -21.81 -3.54 -20.29
CA ASP A 234 -21.40 -4.91 -19.96
C ASP A 234 -19.99 -5.25 -20.48
N ASN A 235 -19.36 -6.25 -19.85
CA ASN A 235 -18.04 -6.76 -20.22
C ASN A 235 -17.92 -7.11 -21.72
N SER A 236 -18.98 -7.64 -22.32
CA SER A 236 -19.02 -7.97 -23.75
C SER A 236 -18.72 -6.79 -24.69
N ALA A 237 -18.80 -5.54 -24.19
CA ALA A 237 -18.48 -4.34 -24.96
C ALA A 237 -16.96 -4.03 -25.02
N PHE A 238 -16.12 -4.74 -24.25
CA PHE A 238 -14.71 -4.40 -24.08
C PHE A 238 -13.78 -5.60 -24.33
N PRO A 239 -12.58 -5.37 -24.88
CA PRO A 239 -11.58 -6.41 -25.08
C PRO A 239 -10.94 -6.85 -23.74
N ASN A 240 -10.95 -8.16 -23.47
CA ASN A 240 -10.40 -8.78 -22.25
C ASN A 240 -10.70 -8.00 -20.94
N PRO A 241 -11.97 -7.93 -20.50
CA PRO A 241 -12.39 -7.11 -19.38
C PRO A 241 -12.16 -7.79 -18.02
N THR A 242 -11.55 -7.07 -17.09
CA THR A 242 -11.58 -7.33 -15.65
C THR A 242 -12.40 -6.24 -14.99
N ARG A 243 -13.60 -6.61 -14.51
CA ARG A 243 -14.49 -5.66 -13.85
C ARG A 243 -14.18 -5.55 -12.37
N ILE A 244 -14.12 -4.32 -11.87
CA ILE A 244 -13.90 -4.01 -10.46
C ILE A 244 -15.13 -3.29 -9.92
N THR A 245 -15.82 -3.94 -9.00
CA THR A 245 -17.06 -3.43 -8.40
C THR A 245 -16.88 -3.14 -6.91
N GLY A 246 -17.92 -2.61 -6.28
CA GLY A 246 -18.03 -2.42 -4.84
C GLY A 246 -19.43 -1.92 -4.52
N ASP A 247 -19.92 -2.17 -3.30
CA ASP A 247 -21.24 -1.73 -2.86
C ASP A 247 -21.39 -0.21 -2.85
N ASN A 248 -20.26 0.49 -2.70
CA ASN A 248 -20.13 1.94 -2.79
C ASN A 248 -18.72 2.32 -3.28
N LEU A 249 -18.51 3.63 -3.45
CA LEU A 249 -17.24 4.20 -3.91
C LEU A 249 -16.03 3.79 -3.06
N TYR A 250 -16.17 3.76 -1.73
CA TYR A 250 -15.07 3.43 -0.80
C TYR A 250 -14.70 1.94 -0.88
N GLN A 251 -15.70 1.06 -0.92
CA GLN A 251 -15.49 -0.37 -1.13
C GLN A 251 -14.75 -0.63 -2.44
N ARG A 252 -15.13 0.09 -3.51
CA ARG A 252 -14.45 -0.03 -4.81
C ARG A 252 -13.03 0.53 -4.75
N ASN A 253 -12.82 1.68 -4.12
CA ASN A 253 -11.47 2.24 -3.91
C ASN A 253 -10.55 1.21 -3.23
N VAL A 254 -11.02 0.54 -2.16
CA VAL A 254 -10.28 -0.55 -1.52
C VAL A 254 -10.05 -1.74 -2.46
N ASN A 255 -11.07 -2.18 -3.21
CA ASN A 255 -10.94 -3.30 -4.15
C ASN A 255 -9.93 -3.00 -5.28
N ILE A 256 -9.94 -1.77 -5.79
CA ILE A 256 -8.95 -1.29 -6.78
C ILE A 256 -7.54 -1.36 -6.17
N ILE A 257 -7.34 -0.77 -4.99
CA ILE A 257 -6.01 -0.73 -4.37
C ILE A 257 -5.50 -2.15 -4.08
N LYS A 258 -6.36 -3.06 -3.61
CA LYS A 258 -5.98 -4.46 -3.38
C LYS A 258 -5.57 -5.18 -4.65
N LEU A 259 -6.32 -5.01 -5.73
CA LEU A 259 -6.02 -5.63 -7.03
C LEU A 259 -4.64 -5.22 -7.55
N PHE A 260 -4.26 -3.96 -7.36
CA PHE A 260 -2.99 -3.40 -7.81
C PHE A 260 -1.92 -3.31 -6.70
N SER A 261 -2.12 -4.00 -5.58
CA SER A 261 -1.25 -3.89 -4.40
C SER A 261 0.23 -4.20 -4.70
N SER A 262 0.50 -5.15 -5.60
CA SER A 262 1.85 -5.49 -6.05
C SER A 262 2.53 -4.39 -6.88
N ASN A 263 1.75 -3.45 -7.43
CA ASN A 263 2.25 -2.30 -8.19
C ASN A 263 2.35 -1.02 -7.35
N LEU A 264 1.97 -1.07 -6.08
CA LEU A 264 1.86 0.08 -5.19
C LEU A 264 2.91 0.05 -4.08
N ASN A 265 3.37 1.24 -3.70
CA ASN A 265 4.23 1.46 -2.57
C ASN A 265 3.43 2.02 -1.40
N PHE A 266 3.16 1.17 -0.41
CA PHE A 266 2.41 1.52 0.79
C PHE A 266 3.20 2.32 1.82
N SER A 267 4.52 2.48 1.66
CA SER A 267 5.35 3.27 2.59
C SER A 267 4.79 4.68 2.82
N ARG A 268 4.15 5.24 1.78
CA ARG A 268 3.38 6.48 1.85
C ARG A 268 2.00 6.27 1.24
N VAL A 269 0.96 6.74 1.93
CA VAL A 269 -0.41 6.78 1.41
C VAL A 269 -0.89 8.21 1.26
N TYR A 270 -1.68 8.47 0.22
CA TYR A 270 -2.39 9.73 0.06
C TYR A 270 -3.85 9.55 0.43
N LEU A 271 -4.42 10.55 1.10
CA LEU A 271 -5.78 10.54 1.60
C LEU A 271 -6.55 11.67 0.92
N ALA A 272 -7.67 11.36 0.28
CA ALA A 272 -8.59 12.35 -0.28
C ALA A 272 -10.03 12.01 0.10
N THR A 273 -10.93 12.98 0.08
CA THR A 273 -12.36 12.73 0.29
C THR A 273 -12.96 12.05 -0.94
N GLY A 274 -13.88 11.11 -0.73
CA GLY A 274 -14.71 10.53 -1.79
C GLY A 274 -15.87 11.45 -2.21
N LYS A 275 -16.01 12.64 -1.61
CA LYS A 275 -17.14 13.56 -1.78
C LYS A 275 -16.78 14.85 -2.51
N ALA A 276 -15.50 15.13 -2.71
CA ALA A 276 -15.00 16.27 -3.46
C ALA A 276 -13.77 15.87 -4.26
N PHE A 277 -13.55 16.54 -5.39
CA PHE A 277 -12.73 15.97 -6.46
C PHE A 277 -11.37 16.66 -6.66
N ALA A 278 -11.25 17.94 -6.31
CA ALA A 278 -10.19 18.80 -6.85
C ALA A 278 -8.83 18.44 -6.26
N ASP A 279 -8.84 18.18 -4.96
CA ASP A 279 -7.65 17.80 -4.21
C ASP A 279 -7.17 16.39 -4.64
N ALA A 280 -8.09 15.46 -4.89
CA ALA A 280 -7.76 14.13 -5.36
C ALA A 280 -7.23 14.14 -6.81
N LEU A 281 -7.78 14.98 -7.69
CA LEU A 281 -7.30 15.12 -9.07
C LEU A 281 -5.85 15.61 -9.10
N ALA A 282 -5.56 16.75 -8.45
CA ALA A 282 -4.20 17.28 -8.40
C ALA A 282 -3.24 16.31 -7.70
N GLY A 283 -3.67 15.77 -6.54
CA GLY A 283 -2.88 14.83 -5.77
C GLY A 283 -2.65 13.48 -6.44
N SER A 284 -3.47 13.07 -7.41
CA SER A 284 -3.26 11.81 -8.14
C SER A 284 -1.97 11.82 -8.96
N ALA A 285 -1.65 12.95 -9.60
CA ALA A 285 -0.38 13.10 -10.32
C ALA A 285 0.81 12.97 -9.35
N LEU A 286 0.70 13.60 -8.17
CA LEU A 286 1.72 13.50 -7.11
C LEU A 286 1.85 12.08 -6.56
N ALA A 287 0.73 11.41 -6.26
CA ALA A 287 0.71 10.04 -5.74
C ALA A 287 1.35 9.05 -6.72
N ALA A 288 1.15 9.24 -8.02
CA ALA A 288 1.77 8.41 -9.05
C ALA A 288 3.31 8.51 -9.05
N THR A 289 3.89 9.67 -8.72
CA THR A 289 5.37 9.86 -8.66
C THR A 289 6.05 8.89 -7.70
N THR A 290 5.40 8.58 -6.58
CA THR A 290 5.90 7.64 -5.56
C THR A 290 5.31 6.24 -5.69
N GLY A 291 4.41 6.01 -6.66
CA GLY A 291 3.64 4.77 -6.79
C GLY A 291 2.73 4.53 -5.58
N SER A 292 2.30 5.58 -4.90
CA SER A 292 1.52 5.49 -3.66
C SER A 292 0.02 5.35 -3.94
N PRO A 293 -0.73 4.61 -3.10
CA PRO A 293 -2.18 4.56 -3.20
C PRO A 293 -2.83 5.90 -2.81
N LEU A 294 -3.97 6.18 -3.41
CA LEU A 294 -4.89 7.25 -3.01
C LEU A 294 -6.14 6.60 -2.37
N ILE A 295 -6.26 6.74 -1.05
CA ILE A 295 -7.32 6.13 -0.24
C ILE A 295 -8.40 7.18 0.03
N PHE A 296 -9.65 6.81 -0.21
CA PHE A 296 -10.78 7.68 0.11
C PHE A 296 -11.16 7.62 1.59
N VAL A 297 -11.16 8.77 2.24
CA VAL A 297 -11.46 8.92 3.67
C VAL A 297 -12.37 10.12 3.92
N ASP A 298 -13.35 9.93 4.80
CA ASP A 298 -14.35 10.93 5.15
C ASP A 298 -14.73 10.81 6.64
N SER A 299 -15.53 11.75 7.16
CA SER A 299 -15.98 11.71 8.57
C SER A 299 -16.85 10.48 8.90
N ASP A 300 -17.55 9.96 7.90
CA ASP A 300 -18.43 8.78 7.93
C ASP A 300 -17.80 7.58 7.21
N MET A 301 -16.46 7.50 7.21
CA MET A 301 -15.70 6.44 6.55
C MET A 301 -16.26 5.03 6.85
N PRO A 302 -16.61 4.25 5.82
CA PRO A 302 -17.15 2.90 5.98
C PRO A 302 -16.17 1.94 6.68
N GLN A 303 -16.72 0.89 7.31
CA GLN A 303 -15.92 -0.08 8.06
C GLN A 303 -14.86 -0.75 7.18
N ILE A 304 -15.15 -1.04 5.91
CA ILE A 304 -14.14 -1.62 5.02
C ILE A 304 -12.90 -0.73 4.89
N THR A 305 -13.05 0.59 4.75
CA THR A 305 -11.89 1.48 4.65
C THR A 305 -11.11 1.49 5.96
N LYS A 306 -11.80 1.43 7.11
CA LYS A 306 -11.14 1.31 8.42
C LYS A 306 -10.35 0.01 8.54
N ASP A 307 -10.95 -1.11 8.15
CA ASP A 307 -10.32 -2.43 8.17
C ASP A 307 -9.12 -2.47 7.23
N PHE A 308 -9.24 -1.85 6.06
CA PHE A 308 -8.16 -1.73 5.09
C PHE A 308 -7.00 -0.87 5.63
N LEU A 309 -7.27 0.31 6.17
CA LEU A 309 -6.22 1.13 6.80
C LEU A 309 -5.54 0.36 7.94
N THR A 310 -6.31 -0.35 8.77
CA THR A 310 -5.77 -1.19 9.84
C THR A 310 -4.89 -2.33 9.30
N SER A 311 -5.28 -2.97 8.20
CA SER A 311 -4.48 -4.05 7.59
C SER A 311 -3.16 -3.54 6.99
N GLU A 312 -3.12 -2.28 6.56
CA GLU A 312 -1.91 -1.65 6.01
C GLU A 312 -1.03 -0.95 7.05
N ALA A 313 -1.43 -0.88 8.33
CA ALA A 313 -0.71 -0.19 9.40
C ALA A 313 0.79 -0.55 9.47
N GLY A 314 1.12 -1.84 9.29
CA GLY A 314 2.50 -2.32 9.28
C GLY A 314 3.33 -1.91 8.05
N SER A 315 2.68 -1.48 6.96
CA SER A 315 3.32 -1.09 5.70
C SER A 315 3.43 0.43 5.53
N VAL A 316 2.62 1.20 6.24
CA VAL A 316 2.55 2.65 6.07
C VAL A 316 3.46 3.37 7.06
N THR A 317 4.42 4.13 6.54
CA THR A 317 5.34 4.96 7.35
C THR A 317 4.95 6.43 7.39
N SER A 318 4.16 6.88 6.41
CA SER A 318 3.63 8.24 6.35
C SER A 318 2.29 8.29 5.63
N ALA A 319 1.43 9.23 6.03
CA ALA A 319 0.20 9.54 5.32
C ALA A 319 0.15 11.02 4.96
N CYS A 320 -0.49 11.35 3.84
CA CYS A 320 -0.64 12.71 3.38
C CYS A 320 -2.09 13.00 3.02
N VAL A 321 -2.72 13.88 3.79
CA VAL A 321 -4.05 14.42 3.47
C VAL A 321 -3.93 15.43 2.33
N LEU A 322 -4.77 15.26 1.31
CA LEU A 322 -4.95 16.17 0.20
C LEU A 322 -6.23 16.96 0.43
N GLY A 323 -6.09 18.28 0.55
CA GLY A 323 -7.21 19.18 0.77
C GLY A 323 -7.30 19.74 2.19
N GLY A 324 -8.07 20.83 2.31
CA GLY A 324 -8.30 21.52 3.57
C GLY A 324 -9.18 20.72 4.55
N THR A 325 -9.38 21.29 5.74
CA THR A 325 -10.20 20.67 6.80
C THR A 325 -11.69 20.53 6.44
N GLY A 326 -12.17 21.32 5.47
CA GLY A 326 -13.51 21.17 4.90
C GLY A 326 -13.67 19.94 3.99
N ALA A 327 -12.58 19.43 3.42
CA ALA A 327 -12.57 18.21 2.61
C ALA A 327 -12.36 16.98 3.51
N ILE A 328 -11.28 17.00 4.30
CA ILE A 328 -11.00 15.97 5.32
C ILE A 328 -10.76 16.68 6.65
N SER A 329 -11.70 16.50 7.58
CA SER A 329 -11.62 17.07 8.92
C SER A 329 -10.39 16.57 9.68
N ASP A 330 -9.91 17.34 10.65
CA ASP A 330 -8.79 16.89 11.50
C ASP A 330 -9.16 15.64 12.31
N ASN A 331 -10.44 15.49 12.69
CA ASN A 331 -10.92 14.27 13.34
C ASN A 331 -10.84 13.05 12.42
N SER A 332 -11.15 13.20 11.13
CA SER A 332 -10.98 12.15 10.12
C SER A 332 -9.50 11.81 9.96
N ALA A 333 -8.62 12.81 9.86
CA ALA A 333 -7.18 12.61 9.75
C ALA A 333 -6.62 11.89 11.00
N GLN A 334 -7.02 12.28 12.20
CA GLN A 334 -6.64 11.61 13.46
C GLN A 334 -7.19 10.18 13.53
N SER A 335 -8.40 9.93 13.01
CA SER A 335 -8.94 8.57 12.95
C SER A 335 -8.10 7.68 12.04
N VAL A 336 -7.64 8.23 10.90
CA VAL A 336 -6.73 7.52 9.99
C VAL A 336 -5.37 7.31 10.64
N GLU A 337 -4.82 8.32 11.33
CA GLU A 337 -3.58 8.19 12.11
C GLU A 337 -3.70 7.09 13.17
N ALA A 338 -4.83 7.00 13.86
CA ALA A 338 -5.07 5.96 14.86
C ALA A 338 -5.15 4.56 14.23
N LEU A 339 -5.77 4.41 13.06
CA LEU A 339 -5.90 3.13 12.35
C LEU A 339 -4.57 2.66 11.73
N LEU A 340 -3.81 3.58 11.15
CA LEU A 340 -2.50 3.30 10.59
C LEU A 340 -1.41 3.20 11.66
N GLY A 341 -1.60 3.88 12.79
CA GLY A 341 -0.74 3.82 13.97
C GLY A 341 -1.11 2.69 14.94
N SER A 342 -2.27 2.04 14.76
CA SER A 342 -2.65 0.85 15.51
C SER A 342 -1.87 -0.37 15.01
N ASN A 343 -0.56 -0.36 15.21
CA ASN A 343 0.30 -1.54 15.11
C ASN A 343 0.06 -2.51 16.28
N SER A 344 -1.18 -2.64 16.75
CA SER A 344 -1.55 -3.69 17.69
C SER A 344 -1.88 -4.93 16.87
N PRO A 345 -1.10 -6.03 16.98
CA PRO A 345 -1.44 -7.29 16.36
C PRO A 345 -2.89 -7.68 16.70
N LYS A 346 -3.61 -8.26 15.74
CA LYS A 346 -4.93 -8.84 16.03
C LYS A 346 -4.78 -9.91 17.12
N THR A 347 -5.61 -9.86 18.15
CA THR A 347 -5.60 -10.83 19.25
C THR A 347 -6.98 -11.38 19.51
N TRP A 348 -7.06 -12.64 19.93
CA TRP A 348 -8.27 -13.33 20.35
C TRP A 348 -8.10 -13.85 21.77
N THR A 349 -9.21 -13.99 22.48
CA THR A 349 -9.23 -14.48 23.87
C THR A 349 -9.07 -15.99 24.00
N SER A 350 -9.22 -16.74 22.90
CA SER A 350 -9.11 -18.21 22.86
C SER A 350 -8.77 -18.71 21.46
N ALA A 351 -8.20 -19.92 21.39
CA ALA A 351 -7.97 -20.62 20.13
C ALA A 351 -9.28 -20.86 19.35
N PRO A 352 -9.24 -20.89 18.00
CA PRO A 352 -10.43 -21.11 17.18
C PRO A 352 -10.99 -22.52 17.39
N ALA A 353 -12.31 -22.64 17.32
CA ALA A 353 -12.96 -23.94 17.22
C ALA A 353 -12.55 -24.66 15.92
N MET A 354 -12.72 -25.98 15.87
CA MET A 354 -12.44 -26.76 14.67
C MET A 354 -13.41 -26.39 13.54
N GLN A 355 -12.88 -25.87 12.43
CA GLN A 355 -13.65 -25.36 11.29
C GLN A 355 -13.31 -26.08 9.98
N ILE A 356 -12.09 -26.61 9.85
CA ILE A 356 -11.64 -27.31 8.64
C ILE A 356 -12.19 -28.74 8.57
N ASP A 357 -12.32 -29.26 7.34
CA ASP A 357 -12.64 -30.67 7.10
C ASP A 357 -11.35 -31.50 7.16
N ILE A 358 -11.16 -32.25 8.25
CA ILE A 358 -9.96 -33.07 8.49
C ILE A 358 -9.75 -34.19 7.46
N THR A 359 -10.76 -34.49 6.64
CA THR A 359 -10.66 -35.51 5.59
C THR A 359 -10.03 -34.98 4.31
N LYS A 360 -9.94 -33.65 4.16
CA LYS A 360 -9.41 -32.96 2.98
C LYS A 360 -7.95 -32.57 3.12
N GLN A 361 -7.33 -32.26 1.98
CA GLN A 361 -6.00 -31.68 1.95
C GLN A 361 -6.09 -30.16 1.86
N TYR A 362 -5.15 -29.48 2.50
CA TYR A 362 -5.02 -28.03 2.43
C TYR A 362 -3.64 -27.68 1.92
N HIS A 363 -3.57 -26.63 1.11
CA HIS A 363 -2.33 -26.05 0.59
C HIS A 363 -2.29 -24.57 0.99
N ALA A 364 -1.14 -24.14 1.49
CA ALA A 364 -0.88 -22.75 1.82
C ALA A 364 0.13 -22.16 0.83
N THR A 365 -0.22 -21.04 0.21
CA THR A 365 0.74 -20.20 -0.53
C THR A 365 1.10 -19.01 0.33
N ILE A 366 2.36 -18.97 0.78
CA ILE A 366 2.91 -17.87 1.57
C ILE A 366 3.51 -16.86 0.59
N HIS A 367 2.84 -15.71 0.42
CA HIS A 367 3.35 -14.62 -0.42
C HIS A 367 4.37 -13.81 0.37
N THR A 368 5.58 -13.61 -0.18
CA THR A 368 6.63 -12.83 0.49
C THR A 368 7.09 -11.66 -0.35
N THR A 369 7.96 -10.81 0.23
CA THR A 369 8.68 -9.78 -0.53
C THR A 369 9.72 -10.35 -1.51
N MET A 370 10.03 -11.64 -1.43
CA MET A 370 11.07 -12.30 -2.22
C MET A 370 10.53 -13.41 -3.15
N GLY A 371 9.20 -13.58 -3.21
CA GLY A 371 8.54 -14.62 -4.01
C GLY A 371 7.54 -15.44 -3.18
N ASP A 372 6.96 -16.45 -3.81
CA ASP A 372 5.95 -17.29 -3.18
C ASP A 372 6.55 -18.61 -2.69
N ILE A 373 6.06 -19.10 -1.54
CA ILE A 373 6.42 -20.40 -0.97
C ILE A 373 5.13 -21.22 -0.83
N GLY A 374 5.01 -22.32 -1.59
CA GLY A 374 3.91 -23.25 -1.46
C GLY A 374 4.20 -24.32 -0.41
N VAL A 375 3.20 -24.62 0.42
CA VAL A 375 3.29 -25.58 1.51
C VAL A 375 2.09 -26.53 1.47
N ASN A 376 2.35 -27.83 1.35
CA ASN A 376 1.33 -28.85 1.61
C ASN A 376 1.15 -29.02 3.13
N LEU A 377 -0.08 -28.84 3.63
CA LEU A 377 -0.40 -28.90 5.05
C LEU A 377 -0.79 -30.32 5.48
N PHE A 378 -0.27 -30.76 6.62
CA PHE A 378 -0.46 -32.11 7.17
C PHE A 378 -1.68 -32.19 8.07
N THR A 379 -2.88 -31.98 7.50
CA THR A 379 -4.16 -31.93 8.23
C THR A 379 -4.43 -33.14 9.12
N LYS A 380 -3.96 -34.33 8.73
CA LYS A 380 -4.15 -35.56 9.50
C LYS A 380 -3.23 -35.67 10.71
N ASP A 381 -2.02 -35.13 10.60
CA ASP A 381 -0.99 -35.26 11.62
C ASP A 381 -1.07 -34.12 12.64
N ALA A 382 -1.45 -32.92 12.19
CA ALA A 382 -1.57 -31.72 13.02
C ALA A 382 -2.89 -30.94 12.75
N PRO A 383 -4.07 -31.56 12.91
CA PRO A 383 -5.36 -30.94 12.58
C PRO A 383 -5.62 -29.62 13.32
N ILE A 384 -5.24 -29.49 14.59
CA ILE A 384 -5.47 -28.28 15.39
C ILE A 384 -4.58 -27.15 14.87
N THR A 385 -3.32 -27.46 14.58
CA THR A 385 -2.35 -26.50 14.05
C THR A 385 -2.74 -26.00 12.66
N VAL A 386 -3.17 -26.91 11.77
CA VAL A 386 -3.65 -26.53 10.44
C VAL A 386 -4.91 -25.68 10.56
N ASN A 387 -5.86 -26.04 11.42
CA ASN A 387 -7.07 -25.24 11.66
C ASN A 387 -6.73 -23.83 12.15
N ASN A 388 -5.76 -23.71 13.06
CA ASN A 388 -5.26 -22.43 13.56
C ASN A 388 -4.63 -21.58 12.44
N LEU A 389 -3.79 -22.17 11.59
CA LEU A 389 -3.19 -21.47 10.45
C LEU A 389 -4.28 -20.95 9.49
N VAL A 390 -5.25 -21.78 9.13
CA VAL A 390 -6.35 -21.43 8.22
C VAL A 390 -7.21 -20.30 8.80
N PHE A 391 -7.54 -20.38 10.10
CA PHE A 391 -8.26 -19.32 10.80
C PHE A 391 -7.49 -18.00 10.77
N LEU A 392 -6.21 -17.99 11.16
CA LEU A 392 -5.42 -16.75 11.20
C LEU A 392 -5.19 -16.17 9.80
N ALA A 393 -4.96 -17.01 8.79
CA ALA A 393 -4.83 -16.61 7.39
C ALA A 393 -6.10 -15.94 6.86
N SER A 394 -7.27 -16.55 7.06
CA SER A 394 -8.57 -15.99 6.64
C SER A 394 -8.94 -14.66 7.31
N HIS A 395 -8.33 -14.38 8.47
CA HIS A 395 -8.50 -13.11 9.18
C HIS A 395 -7.40 -12.10 8.90
N ASN A 396 -6.53 -12.32 7.90
CA ASN A 396 -5.41 -11.43 7.56
C ASN A 396 -4.52 -11.15 8.78
N PHE A 397 -4.25 -12.16 9.61
CA PHE A 397 -3.30 -12.06 10.72
C PHE A 397 -1.85 -12.02 10.23
N TYR A 398 -1.57 -12.75 9.16
CA TYR A 398 -0.24 -12.88 8.56
C TYR A 398 0.09 -11.79 7.52
N THR A 399 -0.52 -10.62 7.64
CA THR A 399 -0.30 -9.51 6.70
C THR A 399 0.94 -8.70 7.09
N ASN A 400 1.91 -8.64 6.18
CA ASN A 400 3.19 -7.95 6.34
C ASN A 400 3.97 -8.35 7.61
N VAL A 401 3.90 -9.62 7.96
CA VAL A 401 4.58 -10.19 9.13
C VAL A 401 6.06 -10.44 8.82
N PRO A 402 7.01 -9.91 9.59
CA PRO A 402 8.42 -10.05 9.29
C PRO A 402 8.95 -11.46 9.60
N PHE A 403 9.88 -11.90 8.74
CA PHE A 403 10.83 -12.94 9.12
C PHE A 403 11.83 -12.33 10.09
N HIS A 404 11.57 -12.45 11.39
CA HIS A 404 12.31 -11.73 12.42
C HIS A 404 13.58 -12.47 12.90
N ARG A 405 13.71 -13.75 12.54
CA ARG A 405 14.84 -14.60 12.94
C ARG A 405 15.21 -15.54 11.79
N ILE A 406 16.45 -15.41 11.31
CA ILE A 406 17.02 -16.18 10.20
C ILE A 406 18.33 -16.82 10.65
N ILE A 407 18.42 -18.14 10.53
CA ILE A 407 19.66 -18.90 10.74
C ILE A 407 19.84 -19.78 9.51
N LYS A 408 20.72 -19.35 8.60
CA LYS A 408 20.87 -19.92 7.26
C LYS A 408 20.93 -21.45 7.22
N THR A 409 21.68 -22.06 8.14
CA THR A 409 21.91 -23.51 8.17
C THR A 409 20.81 -24.29 8.87
N PHE A 410 19.84 -23.60 9.47
CA PHE A 410 18.80 -24.18 10.32
C PHE A 410 17.40 -23.82 9.82
N MET A 411 16.98 -22.56 9.94
CA MET A 411 15.59 -22.17 9.66
C MET A 411 15.40 -20.67 9.38
N ILE A 412 14.24 -20.34 8.82
CA ILE A 412 13.67 -18.99 8.75
C ILE A 412 12.36 -18.96 9.55
N GLN A 413 12.25 -18.07 10.55
CA GLN A 413 11.11 -17.99 11.46
C GLN A 413 10.28 -16.72 11.22
N THR A 414 8.96 -16.89 11.23
CA THR A 414 7.96 -15.84 10.98
C THR A 414 6.69 -16.10 11.82
N GLY A 415 5.61 -15.36 11.54
CA GLY A 415 4.31 -15.53 12.21
C GLY A 415 4.13 -14.71 13.49
N ASP A 416 5.05 -13.78 13.78
CA ASP A 416 4.90 -12.76 14.84
C ASP A 416 4.65 -11.38 14.21
N PRO A 417 3.42 -10.84 14.27
CA PRO A 417 3.12 -9.52 13.70
C PRO A 417 3.87 -8.35 14.35
N THR A 418 4.41 -8.52 15.55
CA THR A 418 5.27 -7.52 16.19
C THR A 418 6.72 -7.57 15.70
N GLY A 419 7.15 -8.70 15.12
CA GLY A 419 8.54 -8.96 14.76
C GLY A 419 9.51 -9.04 15.93
N THR A 420 9.03 -9.13 17.18
CA THR A 420 9.87 -9.15 18.37
C THR A 420 10.30 -10.56 18.79
N GLY A 421 9.66 -11.58 18.22
CA GLY A 421 9.73 -12.98 18.66
C GLY A 421 8.82 -13.28 19.85
N THR A 422 8.10 -12.30 20.40
CA THR A 422 7.25 -12.46 21.59
C THR A 422 5.76 -12.26 21.33
N GLY A 423 5.39 -11.83 20.12
CA GLY A 423 3.99 -11.66 19.75
C GLY A 423 3.30 -12.97 19.38
N GLY A 424 1.98 -12.88 19.24
CA GLY A 424 1.14 -14.03 18.94
C GLY A 424 -0.34 -13.63 18.82
N PRO A 425 -1.25 -14.60 18.66
CA PRO A 425 -2.66 -14.35 18.41
C PRO A 425 -3.44 -14.08 19.70
N GLY A 426 -2.78 -13.87 20.84
CA GLY A 426 -3.43 -13.63 22.14
C GLY A 426 -3.81 -14.89 22.92
N TYR A 427 -3.57 -16.08 22.37
CA TYR A 427 -3.79 -17.37 23.01
C TYR A 427 -2.66 -18.35 22.69
N THR A 428 -2.65 -19.48 23.40
CA THR A 428 -1.81 -20.65 23.09
C THR A 428 -2.64 -21.93 22.97
N PHE A 429 -2.10 -22.95 22.33
CA PHE A 429 -2.69 -24.28 22.22
C PHE A 429 -1.64 -25.41 22.28
N ALA A 430 -2.13 -26.63 22.47
CA ALA A 430 -1.34 -27.82 22.72
C ALA A 430 -0.47 -28.26 21.52
N ASP A 431 0.57 -29.05 21.80
CA ASP A 431 1.42 -29.64 20.75
C ASP A 431 0.80 -30.88 20.12
N GLU A 432 1.10 -31.12 18.84
CA GLU A 432 0.71 -32.32 18.09
C GLU A 432 1.98 -33.06 17.64
N LEU A 433 2.68 -33.67 18.61
CA LEU A 433 4.03 -34.24 18.43
C LEU A 433 4.06 -35.66 17.84
N SER A 434 2.92 -36.22 17.43
CA SER A 434 2.82 -37.59 16.91
C SER A 434 3.05 -37.71 15.40
N SER A 435 3.86 -36.83 14.81
CA SER A 435 4.08 -36.80 13.36
C SER A 435 4.90 -38.00 12.87
N ALA A 436 4.57 -38.50 11.68
CA ALA A 436 5.39 -39.49 10.97
C ALA A 436 6.58 -38.85 10.21
N HIS A 437 6.64 -37.51 10.19
CA HIS A 437 7.66 -36.73 9.50
C HIS A 437 8.84 -36.42 10.44
N THR A 438 10.02 -36.23 9.86
CA THR A 438 11.25 -35.79 10.54
C THR A 438 11.60 -34.37 10.12
N TYR A 439 12.39 -33.65 10.92
CA TYR A 439 12.80 -32.30 10.56
C TYR A 439 13.88 -32.35 9.48
N ALA A 440 13.59 -31.79 8.30
CA ALA A 440 14.51 -31.70 7.19
C ALA A 440 14.29 -30.38 6.43
N PRO A 441 15.23 -29.93 5.58
CA PRO A 441 15.01 -28.76 4.72
C PRO A 441 13.65 -28.82 4.00
N GLY A 442 12.87 -27.74 4.11
CA GLY A 442 11.51 -27.62 3.60
C GLY A 442 10.40 -28.00 4.58
N ILE A 443 10.69 -28.58 5.75
CA ILE A 443 9.67 -28.87 6.77
C ILE A 443 9.23 -27.60 7.49
N VAL A 444 7.92 -27.47 7.68
CA VAL A 444 7.29 -26.35 8.40
C VAL A 444 6.78 -26.84 9.75
N ALA A 445 7.25 -26.17 10.81
CA ALA A 445 6.92 -26.53 12.18
C ALA A 445 6.64 -25.29 13.05
N MET A 446 5.83 -25.48 14.10
CA MET A 446 5.47 -24.41 15.03
C MET A 446 6.68 -23.96 15.85
N ALA A 447 6.82 -22.63 16.01
CA ALA A 447 7.70 -22.08 17.03
C ALA A 447 6.91 -21.91 18.33
N ASN A 448 7.45 -22.40 19.44
CA ASN A 448 6.82 -22.33 20.75
C ASN A 448 7.82 -21.87 21.83
N ALA A 449 7.30 -21.43 22.97
CA ALA A 449 8.09 -21.01 24.14
C ALA A 449 8.28 -22.15 25.15
N GLY A 450 8.02 -23.39 24.74
CA GLY A 450 7.94 -24.58 25.59
C GLY A 450 6.69 -25.43 25.28
N PRO A 451 6.52 -26.58 25.97
CA PRO A 451 5.42 -27.50 25.68
C PRO A 451 4.05 -26.83 25.76
N ASN A 452 3.19 -27.12 24.78
CA ASN A 452 1.81 -26.65 24.67
C ASN A 452 1.65 -25.13 24.60
N THR A 453 2.62 -24.45 23.98
CA THR A 453 2.59 -22.99 23.79
C THR A 453 2.57 -22.58 22.32
N ASN A 454 1.99 -23.42 21.44
CA ASN A 454 1.79 -23.05 20.05
C ASN A 454 0.85 -21.85 19.95
N GLY A 455 1.14 -20.96 19.01
CA GLY A 455 0.34 -19.75 18.76
C GLY A 455 0.26 -19.47 17.26
N SER A 456 0.92 -18.42 16.80
CA SER A 456 0.96 -18.07 15.37
C SER A 456 2.35 -18.18 14.75
N GLN A 457 3.39 -18.29 15.56
CA GLN A 457 4.76 -18.33 15.06
C GLN A 457 5.10 -19.71 14.53
N PHE A 458 5.80 -19.76 13.41
CA PHE A 458 6.29 -20.99 12.80
C PHE A 458 7.64 -20.73 12.11
N PHE A 459 8.35 -21.80 11.82
CA PHE A 459 9.59 -21.74 11.06
C PHE A 459 9.57 -22.74 9.90
N ILE A 460 10.29 -22.38 8.84
CA ILE A 460 10.59 -23.25 7.71
C ILE A 460 12.05 -23.66 7.84
N CYS A 461 12.30 -24.97 7.88
CA CYS A 461 13.66 -25.51 7.92
C CYS A 461 14.38 -25.16 6.61
N SER A 462 15.44 -24.36 6.68
CA SER A 462 16.17 -23.87 5.50
C SER A 462 17.50 -24.60 5.28
N GLY A 463 17.99 -25.36 6.26
CA GLY A 463 19.25 -26.09 6.15
C GLY A 463 19.33 -27.33 7.03
N ALA A 464 20.38 -28.12 6.82
CA ALA A 464 20.55 -29.46 7.41
C ALA A 464 20.65 -29.47 8.95
N ASP A 465 20.97 -28.34 9.59
CA ASP A 465 21.03 -28.29 11.06
C ASP A 465 19.65 -28.53 11.69
N SER A 466 18.55 -28.41 10.92
CA SER A 466 17.19 -28.73 11.38
C SER A 466 17.03 -30.17 11.83
N GLU A 467 17.76 -31.11 11.23
CA GLU A 467 17.74 -32.54 11.58
C GLU A 467 18.16 -32.78 13.04
N ASN A 468 18.87 -31.84 13.67
CA ASN A 468 19.20 -31.94 15.09
C ASN A 468 17.97 -31.90 16.01
N LEU A 469 16.85 -31.36 15.53
CA LEU A 469 15.58 -31.34 16.27
C LEU A 469 15.00 -32.75 16.46
N ASP A 470 15.31 -33.71 15.59
CA ASP A 470 14.81 -35.09 15.70
C ASP A 470 15.32 -35.82 16.96
N LYS A 471 16.41 -35.32 17.58
CA LYS A 471 16.90 -35.84 18.86
C LYS A 471 15.92 -35.60 20.00
N ASN A 472 15.14 -34.51 19.94
CA ASN A 472 14.12 -34.13 20.91
C ASN A 472 12.99 -33.36 20.19
N PRO A 473 12.03 -34.07 19.55
CA PRO A 473 11.03 -33.48 18.66
C PRO A 473 9.93 -32.75 19.45
N ASN A 474 10.20 -31.49 19.81
CA ASN A 474 9.34 -30.66 20.66
C ASN A 474 8.50 -29.62 19.88
N TYR A 475 8.52 -29.65 18.54
CA TYR A 475 7.83 -28.67 17.70
C TYR A 475 6.86 -29.38 16.76
N THR A 476 5.57 -29.01 16.80
CA THR A 476 4.55 -29.60 15.92
C THR A 476 4.91 -29.40 14.44
N ILE A 477 5.17 -30.48 13.72
CA ILE A 477 5.34 -30.48 12.26
C ILE A 477 3.93 -30.47 11.64
N PHE A 478 3.64 -29.46 10.81
CA PHE A 478 2.30 -29.29 10.23
C PHE A 478 2.29 -29.05 8.72
N GLY A 479 3.44 -29.02 8.06
CA GLY A 479 3.50 -28.95 6.61
C GLY A 479 4.89 -29.14 6.02
N GLN A 480 4.94 -29.17 4.69
CA GLN A 480 6.17 -29.27 3.91
C GLN A 480 6.08 -28.39 2.67
N VAL A 481 7.17 -27.65 2.41
CA VAL A 481 7.35 -26.85 1.21
C VAL A 481 7.34 -27.77 -0.02
N ASP A 482 6.41 -27.51 -0.94
CA ASP A 482 6.28 -28.24 -2.20
C ASP A 482 6.62 -27.39 -3.43
N SER A 483 6.69 -26.07 -3.27
CA SER A 483 7.20 -25.12 -4.26
C SER A 483 7.82 -23.89 -3.58
N GLY A 484 8.78 -23.23 -4.23
CA GLY A 484 9.42 -22.02 -3.67
C GLY A 484 10.55 -22.30 -2.67
N MET A 485 11.20 -23.46 -2.71
CA MET A 485 12.38 -23.75 -1.86
C MET A 485 13.58 -22.86 -2.20
N ASP A 486 13.68 -22.41 -3.45
CA ASP A 486 14.63 -21.37 -3.88
C ASP A 486 14.37 -20.04 -3.18
N VAL A 487 13.10 -19.63 -3.02
CA VAL A 487 12.72 -18.43 -2.26
C VAL A 487 13.08 -18.60 -0.77
N VAL A 488 12.81 -19.76 -0.16
CA VAL A 488 13.25 -20.07 1.21
C VAL A 488 14.76 -19.90 1.36
N ASN A 489 15.53 -20.41 0.39
CA ASN A 489 16.99 -20.28 0.39
C ASN A 489 17.43 -18.82 0.18
N GLU A 490 16.73 -18.05 -0.64
CA GLU A 490 17.04 -16.63 -0.85
C GLU A 490 16.84 -15.83 0.43
N ILE A 491 15.70 -16.05 1.12
CA ILE A 491 15.43 -15.45 2.44
C ILE A 491 16.50 -15.86 3.45
N ALA A 492 16.86 -17.16 3.50
CA ALA A 492 17.89 -17.67 4.40
C ALA A 492 19.30 -17.09 4.14
N ASN A 493 19.54 -16.50 2.97
CA ASN A 493 20.80 -15.85 2.60
C ASN A 493 20.83 -14.35 2.88
N VAL A 494 19.73 -13.75 3.34
CA VAL A 494 19.69 -12.32 3.70
C VAL A 494 20.70 -12.06 4.82
N PRO A 495 21.52 -10.99 4.73
CA PRO A 495 22.45 -10.65 5.78
C PRO A 495 21.75 -10.44 7.12
N VAL A 496 22.35 -10.96 8.19
CA VAL A 496 21.82 -10.87 9.56
C VAL A 496 22.76 -10.11 10.48
N GLY A 497 22.18 -9.37 11.41
CA GLY A 497 22.84 -8.71 12.53
C GLY A 497 22.38 -9.27 13.88
N PRO A 498 22.86 -8.69 14.99
CA PRO A 498 22.46 -9.09 16.33
C PRO A 498 20.98 -8.75 16.60
N SER A 499 20.24 -9.73 17.14
CA SER A 499 18.90 -9.57 17.68
C SER A 499 18.94 -8.88 19.06
N PRO A 500 17.79 -8.48 19.63
CA PRO A 500 17.75 -7.91 20.98
C PRO A 500 18.36 -8.80 22.08
N SER A 501 18.39 -10.13 21.88
CA SER A 501 19.04 -11.09 22.78
C SER A 501 20.53 -11.30 22.48
N GLY A 502 21.07 -10.66 21.44
CA GLY A 502 22.47 -10.77 21.02
C GLY A 502 22.77 -11.91 20.06
N GLU A 503 21.78 -12.74 19.70
CA GLU A 503 21.94 -13.78 18.67
C GLU A 503 22.06 -13.13 17.28
N VAL A 504 23.04 -13.55 16.48
CA VAL A 504 23.21 -13.01 15.12
C VAL A 504 22.23 -13.69 14.17
N SER A 505 20.97 -13.22 14.20
CA SER A 505 19.85 -13.83 13.45
C SER A 505 18.83 -12.82 12.92
N ALA A 506 18.93 -11.54 13.29
CA ALA A 506 17.96 -10.51 12.87
C ALA A 506 18.32 -9.99 11.47
N PRO A 507 17.43 -10.07 10.46
CA PRO A 507 17.76 -9.60 9.11
C PRO A 507 18.08 -8.11 9.09
N THR A 508 19.16 -7.72 8.40
CA THR A 508 19.54 -6.31 8.25
C THR A 508 18.66 -5.56 7.25
N THR A 509 17.99 -6.32 6.38
CA THR A 509 16.99 -5.83 5.44
C THR A 509 15.66 -6.52 5.76
N PRO A 510 14.55 -5.79 5.91
CA PRO A 510 13.25 -6.39 6.18
C PRO A 510 12.84 -7.38 5.08
N VAL A 511 12.47 -8.59 5.49
CA VAL A 511 11.81 -9.60 4.66
C VAL A 511 10.44 -9.85 5.27
N LEU A 512 9.39 -9.73 4.47
CA LEU A 512 8.02 -9.82 4.96
C LEU A 512 7.26 -10.97 4.30
N MET A 513 6.50 -11.69 5.12
CA MET A 513 5.33 -12.46 4.69
C MET A 513 4.18 -11.47 4.47
N LYS A 514 3.82 -11.25 3.20
CA LYS A 514 2.77 -10.30 2.80
C LYS A 514 1.38 -10.83 3.13
N SER A 515 1.15 -12.13 2.90
CA SER A 515 -0.11 -12.82 3.18
C SER A 515 0.08 -14.33 3.10
N VAL A 516 -0.95 -15.08 3.55
CA VAL A 516 -1.06 -16.53 3.38
C VAL A 516 -2.40 -16.82 2.71
N GLU A 517 -2.35 -17.39 1.52
CA GLU A 517 -3.54 -17.90 0.81
C GLU A 517 -3.73 -19.38 1.15
N ILE A 518 -4.97 -19.80 1.41
CA ILE A 518 -5.33 -21.20 1.71
C ILE A 518 -6.21 -21.75 0.59
N GLN A 519 -5.82 -22.91 0.06
CA GLN A 519 -6.59 -23.68 -0.92
C GLN A 519 -6.97 -25.04 -0.33
N GLU A 520 -8.25 -25.40 -0.44
CA GLU A 520 -8.75 -26.73 -0.14
C GLU A 520 -8.65 -27.61 -1.40
N LYS A 521 -8.07 -28.81 -1.28
CA LYS A 521 -7.82 -29.75 -2.38
C LYS A 521 -8.64 -31.03 -2.27
#